data_AF-A0ABD2RZE4-F1
#
_entry.id   AF-A0ABD2RZE4-F1
#
_cell.length_a   1.000
_cell.length_b   1.000
_cell.length_c   1.000
_cell.angle_alpha   90.00
_cell.angle_beta   90.00
_cell.angle_gamma   90.00
#
_symmetry.space_group_name_H-M   'P 1'
#
loop_
_entity.id
_entity.type
_entity.pdbx_description
1 polymer ?
#
loop_
_entity_poly.entity_id
_entity_poly.type
_entity_poly.pdbx_seq_one_letter_code
_entity_poly.pdbx_strand_id
1 'polypeptide(L)'
;MYEGPSHFKNASADDFMDPIFPVLGYRHSDINKEVGSAAISSGYVYRSKTDPCIHGSYLYGDLYAKNFWAAQENPYNSGNFTARGISFCCAHDSPLNCSSVPNSPLPALGYIFSFGQDNRKDTYVLTSTGVYRVVRPSHCNYTCSMERAKTAESPGPSAPSDGHVAKADLCSVLVLYCLLLLTSFIL
;
A
#
# COMPACT_ATOMS: atom_id res chain seq x y z
N MET A 1 -14.16 7.00 10.09
CA MET A 1 -15.37 7.08 9.25
C MET A 1 -15.00 6.58 7.86
N TYR A 2 -15.69 5.56 7.35
CA TYR A 2 -15.62 5.22 5.93
C TYR A 2 -16.61 6.12 5.21
N GLU A 3 -16.15 6.79 4.15
CA GLU A 3 -16.91 7.85 3.48
C GLU A 3 -17.35 7.43 2.07
N GLY A 4 -17.19 6.15 1.75
CA GLY A 4 -17.45 5.64 0.41
C GLY A 4 -16.61 6.36 -0.65
N PRO A 5 -17.16 6.54 -1.86
CA PRO A 5 -16.50 7.24 -2.96
C PRO A 5 -16.56 8.79 -2.85
N SER A 6 -17.11 9.33 -1.78
CA SER A 6 -17.32 10.78 -1.62
C SER A 6 -16.04 11.50 -1.13
N HIS A 7 -15.95 12.80 -1.43
CA HIS A 7 -14.88 13.64 -0.88
C HIS A 7 -15.07 13.84 0.64
N PHE A 8 -13.99 13.67 1.40
CA PHE A 8 -13.92 14.00 2.82
C PHE A 8 -14.39 15.44 3.05
N LYS A 9 -15.52 15.60 3.74
CA LYS A 9 -15.94 16.90 4.30
C LYS A 9 -15.39 16.96 5.72
N ASN A 10 -14.66 18.02 6.05
CA ASN A 10 -14.29 18.30 7.44
C ASN A 10 -15.58 18.37 8.26
N ALA A 11 -15.84 17.35 9.07
CA ALA A 11 -16.95 17.40 10.02
C ALA A 11 -16.65 18.51 11.05
N SER A 12 -17.55 19.47 11.18
CA SER A 12 -17.55 20.37 12.35
C SER A 12 -18.06 19.57 13.56
N ALA A 13 -17.82 20.07 14.79
CA ALA A 13 -18.35 19.42 15.99
C ALA A 13 -19.89 19.31 16.02
N ASP A 14 -20.59 20.08 15.17
CA ASP A 14 -22.06 20.07 15.05
C ASP A 14 -22.58 19.16 13.92
N ASP A 15 -21.71 18.64 13.05
CA ASP A 15 -22.10 17.64 12.05
C ASP A 15 -22.15 16.25 12.71
N PHE A 16 -23.28 15.92 13.34
CA PHE A 16 -23.58 14.56 13.77
C PHE A 16 -23.71 13.66 12.53
N MET A 17 -22.58 13.09 12.11
CA MET A 17 -22.52 12.07 11.08
C MET A 17 -22.63 10.70 11.75
N ASP A 18 -23.61 9.89 11.36
CA ASP A 18 -23.69 8.48 11.76
C ASP A 18 -22.70 7.68 10.90
N PRO A 19 -21.52 7.30 11.44
CA PRO A 19 -20.46 6.73 10.62
C PRO A 19 -20.80 5.27 10.28
N ILE A 20 -20.87 4.97 9.00
CA ILE A 20 -20.98 3.59 8.54
C ILE A 20 -19.60 2.94 8.61
N PHE A 21 -19.49 1.86 9.39
CA PHE A 21 -18.24 1.12 9.53
C PHE A 21 -18.14 0.01 8.48
N PRO A 22 -17.00 -0.07 7.78
CA PRO A 22 -16.75 -1.12 6.79
C PRO A 22 -16.38 -2.39 7.56
N VAL A 23 -17.38 -3.23 7.83
CA VAL A 23 -17.22 -4.50 8.54
C VAL A 23 -17.21 -5.63 7.52
N LEU A 24 -16.15 -6.43 7.54
CA LEU A 24 -16.01 -7.63 6.71
C LEU A 24 -15.58 -8.80 7.59
N GLY A 25 -16.14 -9.97 7.32
CA GLY A 25 -15.67 -11.24 7.85
C GLY A 25 -15.49 -12.24 6.72
N TYR A 26 -14.62 -13.22 6.94
CA TYR A 26 -14.44 -14.33 6.03
C TYR A 26 -14.21 -15.61 6.83
N ARG A 27 -14.52 -16.79 6.27
CA ARG A 27 -14.27 -18.05 6.98
C ARG A 27 -12.82 -18.45 6.81
N HIS A 28 -12.19 -18.83 7.92
CA HIS A 28 -10.80 -19.29 7.89
C HIS A 28 -10.61 -20.60 7.10
N SER A 29 -11.67 -21.29 6.70
CA SER A 29 -11.60 -22.45 5.80
C SER A 29 -11.42 -22.10 4.32
N ASP A 30 -11.70 -20.86 3.95
CA ASP A 30 -11.88 -20.48 2.54
C ASP A 30 -10.55 -20.11 1.86
N ILE A 31 -9.53 -19.74 2.63
CA ILE A 31 -8.27 -19.18 2.11
C ILE A 31 -7.10 -20.18 2.13
N ASN A 32 -6.79 -20.77 3.29
CA ASN A 32 -5.73 -21.76 3.43
C ASN A 32 -6.22 -22.96 4.25
N LYS A 33 -6.29 -24.12 3.59
CA LYS A 33 -6.73 -25.38 4.18
C LYS A 33 -5.60 -26.21 4.81
N GLU A 34 -4.35 -25.88 4.53
CA GLU A 34 -3.18 -26.67 4.94
C GLU A 34 -2.60 -26.20 6.27
N VAL A 35 -2.42 -24.89 6.44
CA VAL A 35 -1.82 -24.28 7.64
C VAL A 35 -2.86 -23.50 8.46
N GLY A 36 -4.09 -23.37 7.92
CA GLY A 36 -5.12 -22.49 8.42
C GLY A 36 -4.99 -21.07 7.87
N SER A 37 -6.12 -20.36 7.77
CA SER A 37 -6.13 -18.95 7.38
C SER A 37 -5.89 -18.04 8.59
N ALA A 38 -5.34 -16.85 8.34
CA ALA A 38 -5.08 -15.86 9.38
C ALA A 38 -6.29 -14.96 9.68
N ALA A 39 -6.28 -14.20 10.77
CA ALA A 39 -7.24 -13.11 10.90
C ALA A 39 -6.91 -11.97 9.89
N ILE A 40 -7.92 -11.16 9.56
CA ILE A 40 -7.69 -9.84 8.95
C ILE A 40 -6.85 -9.04 9.94
N SER A 41 -5.63 -8.64 9.55
CA SER A 41 -4.71 -7.90 10.41
C SER A 41 -4.73 -6.40 10.14
N SER A 42 -5.21 -5.99 8.96
CA SER A 42 -5.19 -4.59 8.56
C SER A 42 -6.31 -4.22 7.59
N GLY A 43 -6.64 -2.93 7.54
CA GLY A 43 -7.51 -2.39 6.52
C GLY A 43 -7.36 -0.88 6.33
N TYR A 44 -7.80 -0.39 5.17
CA TYR A 44 -7.56 0.99 4.74
C TYR A 44 -8.54 1.46 3.67
N VAL A 45 -8.95 2.73 3.70
CA VAL A 45 -9.76 3.32 2.63
C VAL A 45 -8.87 3.66 1.44
N TYR A 46 -9.01 2.96 0.32
CA TYR A 46 -8.20 3.21 -0.87
C TYR A 46 -8.62 4.51 -1.57
N ARG A 47 -7.77 5.54 -1.48
CA ARG A 47 -8.02 6.87 -2.06
C ARG A 47 -7.13 7.18 -3.26
N SER A 48 -6.18 6.32 -3.60
CA SER A 48 -5.32 6.54 -4.77
C SER A 48 -6.16 6.47 -6.05
N LYS A 49 -5.74 7.18 -7.09
CA LYS A 49 -6.28 7.05 -8.45
C LYS A 49 -5.43 6.11 -9.32
N THR A 50 -4.40 5.51 -8.73
CA THR A 50 -3.45 4.62 -9.41
C THR A 50 -4.14 3.34 -9.88
N ASP A 51 -4.93 2.68 -9.03
CA ASP A 51 -5.89 1.65 -9.44
C ASP A 51 -7.32 2.21 -9.37
N PRO A 52 -7.89 2.68 -10.48
CA PRO A 52 -9.23 3.27 -10.47
C PRO A 52 -10.34 2.24 -10.24
N CYS A 53 -10.09 0.93 -10.42
CA CYS A 53 -11.12 -0.10 -10.25
C CYS A 53 -11.44 -0.42 -8.78
N ILE A 54 -10.56 -0.05 -7.86
CA ILE A 54 -10.77 -0.20 -6.41
C ILE A 54 -10.83 1.16 -5.68
N HIS A 55 -10.96 2.25 -6.43
CA HIS A 55 -11.07 3.60 -5.86
C HIS A 55 -12.32 3.73 -4.97
N GLY A 56 -12.13 4.20 -3.74
CA GLY A 56 -13.19 4.34 -2.75
C GLY A 56 -13.57 3.05 -2.03
N SER A 57 -12.95 1.91 -2.35
CA SER A 57 -13.15 0.67 -1.60
C SER A 57 -12.38 0.68 -0.28
N TYR A 58 -12.90 -0.05 0.70
CA TYR A 58 -12.13 -0.40 1.89
C TYR A 58 -11.33 -1.68 1.63
N LEU A 59 -10.02 -1.60 1.76
CA LEU A 59 -9.11 -2.72 1.59
C LEU A 59 -8.98 -3.50 2.89
N TYR A 60 -8.88 -4.81 2.78
CA TYR A 60 -8.53 -5.72 3.87
C TYR A 60 -7.40 -6.63 3.42
N GLY A 61 -6.49 -6.96 4.33
CA GLY A 61 -5.47 -7.98 4.13
C GLY A 61 -5.46 -8.96 5.30
N ASP A 62 -5.36 -10.25 5.01
CA ASP A 62 -5.05 -11.24 6.04
C ASP A 62 -3.58 -11.17 6.45
N LEU A 63 -3.25 -11.63 7.67
CA LEU A 63 -1.89 -11.57 8.18
C LEU A 63 -0.88 -12.25 7.26
N TYR A 64 -1.26 -13.28 6.51
CA TYR A 64 -0.36 -14.14 5.74
C TYR A 64 -0.15 -13.68 4.29
N ALA A 65 -0.71 -12.52 3.93
CA ALA A 65 -0.67 -11.99 2.58
C ALA A 65 -1.13 -13.02 1.54
N LYS A 66 -2.12 -13.85 1.88
CA LYS A 66 -2.68 -14.83 0.94
C LYS A 66 -3.83 -14.23 0.16
N ASN A 67 -4.66 -13.43 0.82
CA ASN A 67 -5.76 -12.73 0.19
C ASN A 67 -5.84 -11.27 0.63
N PHE A 68 -6.24 -10.45 -0.34
CA PHE A 68 -6.70 -9.10 -0.13
C PHE A 68 -8.14 -9.00 -0.60
N TRP A 69 -8.91 -8.12 0.03
CA TRP A 69 -10.28 -7.84 -0.37
C TRP A 69 -10.49 -6.35 -0.52
N ALA A 70 -11.29 -5.97 -1.53
CA ALA A 70 -11.88 -4.64 -1.65
C ALA A 70 -13.36 -4.77 -1.32
N ALA A 71 -13.81 -4.12 -0.24
CA ALA A 71 -15.22 -3.99 0.07
C ALA A 71 -15.74 -2.63 -0.38
N GLN A 72 -16.89 -2.64 -1.03
CA GLN A 72 -17.60 -1.44 -1.40
C GLN A 72 -19.02 -1.53 -0.88
N GLU A 73 -19.48 -0.42 -0.32
CA GLU A 73 -20.87 -0.31 0.09
C GLU A 73 -21.80 -0.29 -1.13
N ASN A 74 -22.82 -1.14 -1.12
CA ASN A 74 -23.82 -1.17 -2.16
C ASN A 74 -25.16 -1.75 -1.63
N PRO A 75 -26.27 -0.99 -1.68
CA PRO A 75 -26.40 0.39 -2.14
C PRO A 75 -25.71 1.42 -1.24
N TYR A 76 -25.53 2.66 -1.73
CA TYR A 76 -24.95 3.76 -0.96
C TYR A 76 -25.74 4.02 0.34
N ASN A 77 -25.03 4.25 1.44
CA ASN A 77 -25.59 4.53 2.77
C ASN A 77 -26.52 3.44 3.33
N SER A 78 -26.26 2.18 2.97
CA SER A 78 -27.01 1.01 3.44
C SER A 78 -26.34 0.29 4.60
N GLY A 79 -25.05 0.53 4.85
CA GLY A 79 -24.22 -0.29 5.72
C GLY A 79 -23.90 -1.68 5.17
N ASN A 80 -24.33 -1.99 3.94
CA ASN A 80 -24.10 -3.30 3.33
C ASN A 80 -22.86 -3.28 2.42
N PHE A 81 -21.84 -4.02 2.84
CA PHE A 81 -20.55 -4.09 2.16
C PHE A 81 -20.43 -5.38 1.35
N THR A 82 -20.24 -5.24 0.04
CA THR A 82 -19.88 -6.36 -0.82
C THR A 82 -18.37 -6.40 -0.99
N ALA A 83 -17.74 -7.47 -0.53
CA ALA A 83 -16.30 -7.70 -0.71
C ALA A 83 -15.99 -8.53 -1.96
N ARG A 84 -14.92 -8.17 -2.65
CA ARG A 84 -14.35 -8.93 -3.76
C ARG A 84 -12.88 -9.21 -3.49
N GLY A 85 -12.43 -10.41 -3.81
CA GLY A 85 -11.01 -10.76 -3.74
C GLY A 85 -10.22 -9.95 -4.75
N ILE A 86 -9.05 -9.46 -4.35
CA ILE A 86 -8.11 -8.72 -5.20
C ILE A 86 -7.00 -9.67 -5.61
N SER A 87 -6.82 -9.84 -6.92
CA SER A 87 -5.62 -10.48 -7.45
C SER A 87 -4.44 -9.52 -7.37
N PHE A 88 -3.29 -10.00 -6.92
CA PHE A 88 -2.10 -9.19 -6.76
C PHE A 88 -0.86 -9.98 -7.19
N CYS A 89 0.07 -9.28 -7.80
CA CYS A 89 1.40 -9.76 -8.14
C CYS A 89 2.37 -8.58 -8.07
N CYS A 90 3.64 -8.84 -8.34
CA CYS A 90 4.61 -7.75 -8.45
C CYS A 90 4.61 -7.14 -9.84
N ALA A 91 4.79 -5.82 -9.85
CA ALA A 91 4.92 -5.04 -11.05
C ALA A 91 6.12 -5.52 -11.88
N HIS A 92 5.94 -5.72 -13.18
CA HIS A 92 7.03 -6.16 -14.07
C HIS A 92 8.13 -5.11 -14.23
N ASP A 93 7.82 -3.84 -13.97
CA ASP A 93 8.75 -2.70 -14.01
C ASP A 93 9.21 -2.27 -12.60
N SER A 94 9.05 -3.13 -11.60
CA SER A 94 9.56 -2.86 -10.25
C SER A 94 11.09 -2.70 -10.27
N PRO A 95 11.65 -1.64 -9.66
CA PRO A 95 13.10 -1.45 -9.59
C PRO A 95 13.78 -2.51 -8.71
N LEU A 96 13.02 -3.20 -7.87
CA LEU A 96 13.46 -4.30 -7.02
C LEU A 96 12.75 -5.57 -7.45
N ASN A 97 13.52 -6.65 -7.62
CA ASN A 97 12.97 -7.96 -7.91
C ASN A 97 12.11 -8.44 -6.74
N CYS A 98 10.88 -8.85 -7.03
CA CYS A 98 10.07 -9.55 -6.07
C CYS A 98 10.39 -11.04 -6.05
N SER A 99 10.51 -11.59 -4.85
CA SER A 99 10.49 -13.03 -4.63
C SER A 99 9.06 -13.58 -4.72
N SER A 100 8.93 -14.82 -5.20
CA SER A 100 7.66 -15.56 -5.20
C SER A 100 7.64 -16.59 -4.09
N VAL A 101 6.45 -16.94 -3.61
CA VAL A 101 6.27 -18.09 -2.71
C VAL A 101 6.54 -19.37 -3.51
N PRO A 102 7.33 -20.33 -2.99
CA PRO A 102 7.58 -21.60 -3.68
C PRO A 102 6.28 -22.29 -4.10
N ASN A 103 6.23 -22.77 -5.35
CA ASN A 103 5.06 -23.43 -5.93
C ASN A 103 3.76 -22.61 -5.90
N SER A 104 3.85 -21.27 -5.90
CA SER A 104 2.69 -20.37 -5.85
C SER A 104 2.88 -19.17 -6.77
N PRO A 105 1.80 -18.66 -7.40
CA PRO A 105 1.87 -17.44 -8.21
C PRO A 105 1.99 -16.16 -7.36
N LEU A 106 1.86 -16.26 -6.03
CA LEU A 106 1.84 -15.11 -5.15
C LEU A 106 3.24 -14.58 -4.83
N PRO A 107 3.41 -13.25 -4.71
CA PRO A 107 4.64 -12.68 -4.22
C PRO A 107 4.86 -13.07 -2.74
N ALA A 108 6.11 -13.32 -2.37
CA ALA A 108 6.50 -13.65 -1.01
C ALA A 108 6.58 -12.37 -0.15
N LEU A 109 5.41 -11.82 0.19
CA LEU A 109 5.26 -10.61 1.01
C LEU A 109 5.46 -10.84 2.51
N GLY A 110 5.47 -12.11 2.96
CA GLY A 110 5.54 -12.44 4.38
C GLY A 110 4.27 -12.01 5.13
N TYR A 111 4.43 -11.39 6.30
CA TYR A 111 3.30 -10.97 7.14
C TYR A 111 2.88 -9.53 6.88
N ILE A 112 1.58 -9.27 6.75
CA ILE A 112 1.03 -7.91 6.61
C ILE A 112 0.83 -7.28 7.99
N PHE A 113 1.48 -6.15 8.22
CA PHE A 113 1.33 -5.39 9.46
C PHE A 113 0.34 -4.24 9.32
N SER A 114 0.45 -3.44 8.26
CA SER A 114 -0.41 -2.28 8.08
C SER A 114 -0.47 -1.79 6.63
N PHE A 115 -1.44 -0.91 6.36
CA PHE A 115 -1.45 -0.07 5.18
C PHE A 115 -1.04 1.36 5.54
N GLY A 116 -0.44 2.06 4.59
CA GLY A 116 -0.06 3.46 4.70
C GLY A 116 -0.46 4.26 3.45
N GLN A 117 -0.45 5.57 3.58
CA GLN A 117 -0.67 6.48 2.46
C GLN A 117 0.33 7.62 2.49
N ASP A 118 0.83 8.01 1.33
CA ASP A 118 1.66 9.21 1.15
C ASP A 118 0.84 10.47 0.83
N ASN A 119 1.53 11.61 0.69
CA ASN A 119 0.90 12.90 0.38
C ASN A 119 0.24 12.93 -1.02
N ARG A 120 0.62 12.03 -1.92
CA ARG A 120 0.04 11.88 -3.27
C ARG A 120 -1.16 10.94 -3.29
N LYS A 121 -1.55 10.45 -2.11
CA LYS A 121 -2.62 9.48 -1.91
C LYS A 121 -2.29 8.07 -2.40
N ASP A 122 -1.04 7.80 -2.75
CA ASP A 122 -0.60 6.45 -3.09
C ASP A 122 -0.59 5.57 -1.84
N THR A 123 -1.06 4.34 -2.03
CA THR A 123 -1.23 3.37 -0.96
C THR A 123 -0.02 2.47 -0.88
N TYR A 124 0.41 2.18 0.34
CA TYR A 124 1.54 1.32 0.65
C TYR A 124 1.11 0.19 1.58
N VAL A 125 1.76 -0.96 1.47
CA VAL A 125 1.58 -2.11 2.34
C VAL A 125 2.89 -2.34 3.08
N LEU A 126 2.86 -2.25 4.41
CA LEU A 126 3.97 -2.60 5.28
C LEU A 126 3.89 -4.09 5.60
N THR A 127 4.96 -4.82 5.28
CA THR A 127 5.05 -6.25 5.54
C THR A 127 6.37 -6.60 6.21
N SER A 128 6.51 -7.86 6.65
CA SER A 128 7.75 -8.37 7.23
C SER A 128 8.93 -8.43 6.26
N THR A 129 8.68 -8.30 4.95
CA THR A 129 9.71 -8.34 3.90
C THR A 129 10.02 -6.98 3.30
N GLY A 130 9.21 -5.96 3.60
CA GLY A 130 9.46 -4.60 3.12
C GLY A 130 8.21 -3.73 3.05
N VAL A 131 8.34 -2.63 2.29
CA VAL A 131 7.25 -1.69 2.02
C VAL A 131 6.93 -1.72 0.53
N TYR A 132 5.69 -2.06 0.20
CA TYR A 132 5.24 -2.24 -1.18
C TYR A 132 4.26 -1.13 -1.56
N ARG A 133 4.49 -0.46 -2.69
CA ARG A 133 3.55 0.52 -3.23
C ARG A 133 2.52 -0.18 -4.11
N VAL A 134 1.25 0.13 -3.93
CA VAL A 134 0.19 -0.31 -4.85
C VAL A 134 0.31 0.48 -6.16
N VAL A 135 0.45 -0.25 -7.27
CA VAL A 135 0.59 0.32 -8.62
C VAL A 135 -0.66 0.05 -9.47
N ARG A 136 -0.68 0.51 -10.73
CA ARG A 136 -1.83 0.29 -11.62
C ARG A 136 -1.92 -1.18 -12.02
N PRO A 137 -3.13 -1.73 -12.23
CA PRO A 137 -3.34 -3.12 -12.65
C PRO A 137 -2.50 -3.52 -13.87
N SER A 138 -2.36 -2.65 -14.87
CA SER A 138 -1.56 -2.91 -16.08
C SER A 138 -0.09 -3.25 -15.81
N HIS A 139 0.52 -2.69 -14.77
CA HIS A 139 1.90 -3.02 -14.38
C HIS A 139 2.03 -4.46 -13.86
N CYS A 140 0.91 -5.07 -13.49
CA CYS A 140 0.79 -6.43 -13.00
C CYS A 140 0.12 -7.37 -14.03
N ASN A 141 -0.03 -6.93 -15.28
CA ASN A 141 -0.79 -7.62 -16.34
C ASN A 141 -2.25 -7.90 -15.98
N TYR A 142 -2.84 -7.12 -15.08
CA TYR A 142 -4.27 -7.16 -14.77
C TYR A 142 -5.03 -6.12 -15.59
N THR A 143 -6.31 -6.41 -15.86
CA THR A 143 -7.19 -5.51 -16.62
C THR A 143 -8.07 -4.71 -15.66
N CYS A 144 -8.19 -3.41 -15.94
CA CYS A 144 -9.15 -2.54 -15.28
C CYS A 144 -9.87 -1.70 -16.33
N SER A 145 -11.20 -1.82 -16.41
CA SER A 145 -12.02 -1.10 -17.40
C SER A 145 -12.01 0.42 -17.23
N MET A 146 -11.67 0.89 -16.02
CA MET A 146 -11.55 2.31 -15.70
C MET A 146 -10.12 2.84 -15.86
N GLU A 147 -9.15 1.95 -16.10
CA GLU A 147 -7.77 2.36 -16.35
C GLU A 147 -7.70 2.96 -17.76
N ARG A 148 -7.45 4.27 -17.82
CA ARG A 148 -7.21 4.93 -19.09
C ARG A 148 -5.85 4.45 -19.61
N ALA A 149 -5.85 3.82 -20.79
CA ALA A 149 -4.62 3.57 -21.52
C ALA A 149 -3.92 4.91 -21.72
N LYS A 150 -2.78 5.11 -21.04
CA LYS A 150 -1.84 6.11 -21.51
C LYS A 150 -1.31 5.56 -22.83
N THR A 151 -1.57 6.27 -23.92
CA THR A 151 -0.76 6.12 -25.15
C THR A 151 0.69 6.14 -24.70
N ALA A 152 1.49 5.16 -25.12
CA ALA A 152 2.91 5.14 -24.80
C ALA A 152 3.50 6.51 -25.18
N GLU A 153 3.82 7.32 -24.18
CA GLU A 153 4.65 8.49 -24.41
C GLU A 153 5.97 7.92 -24.91
N SER A 154 6.27 8.22 -26.18
CA SER A 154 7.59 8.01 -26.78
C SER A 154 8.64 8.45 -25.76
N PRO A 155 9.77 7.72 -25.60
CA PRO A 155 10.76 8.05 -24.58
C PRO A 155 11.19 9.52 -24.75
N GLY A 156 10.63 10.37 -23.89
CA GLY A 156 11.05 11.75 -23.79
C GLY A 156 12.52 11.77 -23.40
N PRO A 157 13.29 12.77 -23.85
CA PRO A 157 14.71 12.84 -23.56
C PRO A 157 14.93 12.67 -22.06
N SER A 158 15.78 11.71 -21.71
CA SER A 158 16.15 11.37 -20.34
C SER A 158 16.45 12.65 -19.58
N ALA A 159 15.69 12.91 -18.51
CA ALA A 159 16.06 13.94 -17.56
C ALA A 159 17.51 13.66 -17.10
N PRO A 160 18.38 14.67 -17.02
CA PRO A 160 19.73 14.44 -16.53
C PRO A 160 19.63 13.84 -15.14
N SER A 161 20.32 12.72 -14.93
CA SER A 161 20.55 12.18 -13.60
C SER A 161 21.23 13.26 -12.76
N ASP A 162 20.51 13.80 -11.78
CA ASP A 162 21.15 14.55 -10.70
C ASP A 162 22.04 13.56 -9.95
N GLY A 163 23.31 13.54 -10.35
CA GLY A 163 24.35 12.88 -9.59
C GLY A 163 24.36 13.51 -8.21
N HIS A 164 24.00 12.72 -7.19
CA HIS A 164 24.27 13.09 -5.82
C HIS A 164 25.79 13.23 -5.66
N VAL A 165 26.28 14.45 -5.84
CA VAL A 165 27.55 14.86 -5.25
C VAL A 165 27.36 14.65 -3.76
N ALA A 166 28.12 13.70 -3.21
CA ALA A 166 28.17 13.44 -1.78
C ALA A 166 28.58 14.75 -1.09
N LYS A 167 27.60 15.53 -0.63
CA LYS A 167 27.84 16.59 0.33
C LYS A 167 28.30 15.89 1.59
N ALA A 168 29.54 16.12 1.98
CA ALA A 168 30.06 15.68 3.27
C ALA A 168 29.06 16.13 4.33
N ASP A 169 28.45 15.14 4.98
CA ASP A 169 27.46 15.35 6.01
C ASP A 169 28.15 16.10 7.16
N LEU A 170 27.77 17.36 7.39
CA LEU A 170 28.30 18.18 8.48
C LEU A 170 28.17 17.46 9.83
N CYS A 171 27.19 16.55 9.95
CA CYS A 171 26.99 15.72 11.13
C CYS A 171 28.18 14.77 11.35
N SER A 172 28.71 14.17 10.28
CA SER A 172 29.86 13.27 10.37
C SER A 172 31.15 14.01 10.77
N VAL A 173 31.35 15.23 10.29
CA VAL A 173 32.51 16.09 10.65
C VAL A 173 32.45 16.53 12.12
N LEU A 174 31.26 16.92 12.59
CA LEU A 174 31.02 17.29 14.00
C LEU A 174 31.26 16.10 14.94
N VAL A 175 30.83 14.89 14.56
CA VAL A 175 31.06 13.67 15.36
C VAL A 175 32.55 13.35 15.45
N LEU A 176 33.30 13.45 14.36
CA LEU A 176 34.76 13.24 14.39
C LEU A 176 35.48 14.27 15.27
N TYR A 177 35.06 15.54 15.21
CA TYR A 177 35.65 16.61 16.03
C TYR A 177 35.39 16.38 17.54
N CYS A 178 34.17 15.96 17.91
CA CYS A 178 33.85 15.61 19.29
C CYS A 178 34.66 14.41 19.80
N LEU A 179 34.85 13.38 18.96
CA LEU A 179 35.66 12.21 19.32
C LEU A 179 37.13 12.57 19.55
N LEU A 180 37.70 13.43 18.69
CA LEU A 180 39.09 13.91 18.85
C LEU A 180 39.27 14.74 20.12
N LEU A 181 38.32 15.63 20.44
CA LEU A 181 38.34 16.38 21.69
C LEU A 181 38.26 15.45 22.91
N LEU A 182 37.38 14.45 22.89
CA LEU A 182 37.26 13.49 24.00
C LEU A 182 38.55 12.69 24.24
N THR A 183 39.29 12.33 23.18
CA THR A 183 40.57 11.63 23.34
C THR A 183 41.69 12.53 23.87
N SER A 184 41.61 13.85 23.67
CA SER A 184 42.60 14.80 24.18
C SER A 184 42.46 15.13 25.68
N PHE A 185 41.36 14.74 26.31
CA PHE A 185 41.15 14.88 27.77
C PHE A 185 41.52 13.60 28.56
N ILE A 186 41.86 12.51 27.85
CA ILE A 186 42.16 11.20 28.46
C ILE A 186 43.68 10.91 28.45
N LEU A 187 44.51 11.80 27.90
CA LEU A 187 45.97 11.71 27.90
C LEU A 187 46.62 12.71 28.85
#